data_AF-A0A261FKL1-F1
#
_entry.id   AF-A0A261FKL1-F1
#
_cell.length_a   1.000
_cell.length_b   1.000
_cell.length_c   1.000
_cell.angle_alpha   90.00
_cell.angle_beta   90.00
_cell.angle_gamma   90.00
#
_symmetry.space_group_name_H-M   'P 1'
#
loop_
_entity.id
_entity.type
_entity.pdbx_description
1 polymer ?
#
loop_
_entity_poly.entity_id
_entity_poly.type
_entity_poly.pdbx_seq_one_letter_code
_entity_poly.pdbx_strand_id
1 'polypeptide(L)'
;MNPQPWVGSPTLFVVQMAGHAMRDAGIANGDLLIVDRSKEPAHGDVVVAVLDGELAVKRLVAAGAHLVLHAENPAYPDYVPDGCAPPPIWGVVVSVIHALRDGEPPSPPASPTSPSSPSQSPRWEATA
;
A
#
# COMPACT_ATOMS: atom_id res chain seq x y z
N MET A 1 -17.57 32.78 -16.10
CA MET A 1 -18.08 31.54 -15.48
C MET A 1 -18.39 31.83 -14.02
N ASN A 2 -19.62 31.57 -13.57
CA ASN A 2 -19.94 31.60 -12.15
C ASN A 2 -19.65 30.20 -11.59
N PRO A 3 -18.69 30.01 -10.66
CA PRO A 3 -18.50 28.70 -10.05
C PRO A 3 -19.77 28.38 -9.24
N GLN A 4 -20.47 27.30 -9.60
CA GLN A 4 -21.58 26.83 -8.79
C GLN A 4 -21.02 26.33 -7.44
N PRO A 5 -21.67 26.61 -6.30
CA PRO A 5 -21.28 26.04 -5.02
C PRO A 5 -21.42 24.52 -5.10
N TRP A 6 -20.35 23.80 -4.76
CA TRP A 6 -20.35 22.34 -4.80
C TRP A 6 -21.23 21.83 -3.66
N VAL A 7 -22.22 21.01 -4.00
CA VAL A 7 -23.00 20.26 -3.02
C VAL A 7 -22.08 19.14 -2.51
N GLY A 8 -21.67 19.27 -1.25
CA GLY A 8 -20.81 18.31 -0.54
C GLY A 8 -19.36 18.79 -0.44
N SER A 9 -18.91 19.09 0.79
CA SER A 9 -17.49 19.28 1.06
C SER A 9 -16.81 17.91 1.05
N PRO A 10 -15.94 17.59 0.08
CA PRO A 10 -15.28 16.29 0.06
C PRO A 10 -14.35 16.19 1.27
N THR A 11 -14.32 15.01 1.89
CA THR A 11 -13.36 14.73 2.98
C THR A 11 -12.25 13.86 2.41
N LEU A 12 -11.14 14.52 2.05
CA LEU A 12 -10.01 13.90 1.37
C LEU A 12 -8.91 13.53 2.37
N PHE A 13 -8.37 12.33 2.20
CA PHE A 13 -7.23 11.82 2.94
C PHE A 13 -6.16 11.34 1.97
N VAL A 14 -4.91 11.36 2.43
CA VAL A 14 -3.79 10.76 1.71
C VAL A 14 -3.38 9.50 2.45
N VAL A 15 -3.32 8.37 1.75
CA VAL A 15 -2.89 7.08 2.28
C VAL A 15 -1.71 6.60 1.45
N GLN A 16 -0.61 6.20 2.08
CA GLN A 16 0.51 5.58 1.38
C GLN A 16 0.22 4.09 1.18
N MET A 17 0.35 3.61 -0.06
CA MET A 17 0.22 2.19 -0.38
C MET A 17 1.39 1.41 0.21
N ALA A 18 1.07 0.36 0.96
CA ALA A 18 2.04 -0.62 1.44
C ALA A 18 1.78 -1.98 0.77
N GLY A 19 2.81 -2.53 0.14
CA GLY A 19 2.75 -3.82 -0.55
C GLY A 19 2.31 -3.73 -2.00
N HIS A 20 2.02 -4.90 -2.59
CA HIS A 20 1.84 -5.06 -4.03
C HIS A 20 0.47 -5.63 -4.42
N ALA A 21 -0.50 -5.64 -3.50
CA ALA A 21 -1.81 -6.26 -3.70
C ALA A 21 -2.63 -5.64 -4.84
N MET A 22 -2.28 -4.44 -5.30
CA MET A 22 -2.98 -3.70 -6.35
C MET A 22 -2.09 -3.43 -7.58
N ARG A 23 -1.03 -4.22 -7.76
CA ARG A 23 -0.03 -4.04 -8.82
C ARG A 23 -0.65 -4.03 -10.22
N ASP A 24 -1.57 -4.95 -10.50
CA ASP A 24 -2.16 -5.09 -11.84
C ASP A 24 -3.20 -3.99 -12.13
N ALA A 25 -3.66 -3.29 -11.09
CA ALA A 25 -4.41 -2.03 -11.21
C ALA A 25 -3.51 -0.80 -11.43
N GLY A 26 -2.20 -1.00 -11.57
CA GLY A 26 -1.22 0.07 -11.73
C GLY A 26 -0.85 0.76 -10.42
N ILE A 27 -1.25 0.24 -9.25
CA ILE A 27 -0.92 0.80 -7.94
C ILE A 27 0.30 0.06 -7.37
N ALA A 28 1.41 0.77 -7.25
CA ALA A 28 2.68 0.28 -6.74
C ALA A 28 2.84 0.53 -5.24
N ASN A 29 3.78 -0.20 -4.63
CA ASN A 29 4.21 0.05 -3.27
C ASN A 29 4.83 1.45 -3.17
N GLY A 30 4.44 2.22 -2.15
CA GLY A 30 4.93 3.58 -1.93
C GLY A 30 4.09 4.68 -2.59
N ASP A 31 3.15 4.33 -3.47
CA ASP A 31 2.24 5.30 -4.09
C ASP A 31 1.39 6.02 -3.05
N LEU A 32 1.05 7.28 -3.34
CA LEU A 32 0.12 8.05 -2.52
C LEU A 32 -1.29 7.98 -3.11
N LEU A 33 -2.22 7.44 -2.34
CA LEU A 33 -3.63 7.30 -2.69
C LEU A 33 -4.41 8.48 -2.12
N ILE A 34 -5.16 9.17 -2.97
CA ILE A 34 -6.14 10.16 -2.53
C ILE A 34 -7.46 9.45 -2.29
N VAL A 35 -7.97 9.50 -1.07
CA VAL A 35 -9.17 8.80 -0.62
C VAL A 35 -10.25 9.79 -0.24
N ASP A 36 -11.45 9.63 -0.79
CA ASP A 36 -12.64 10.40 -0.44
C ASP A 36 -13.57 9.56 0.44
N ARG A 37 -13.81 10.04 1.67
CA ARG A 37 -14.73 9.38 2.62
C ARG A 37 -16.19 9.84 2.48
N SER A 38 -16.46 10.86 1.68
CA SER A 38 -17.83 11.34 1.42
C SER A 38 -18.51 10.59 0.27
N LYS A 39 -17.75 9.78 -0.48
CA LYS A 39 -18.24 9.05 -1.65
C LYS A 39 -18.76 7.67 -1.27
N GLU A 40 -19.93 7.30 -1.79
CA GLU A 40 -20.47 5.96 -1.68
C GLU A 40 -19.68 4.99 -2.57
N PRO A 41 -19.21 3.85 -2.04
CA PRO A 41 -18.42 2.88 -2.79
C PRO A 41 -19.31 2.07 -3.75
N ALA A 42 -18.86 1.94 -5.00
CA ALA A 42 -19.57 1.21 -6.04
C ALA A 42 -18.75 0.05 -6.62
N HIS A 43 -19.43 -0.82 -7.37
CA HIS A 43 -18.74 -1.89 -8.10
C HIS A 43 -17.68 -1.32 -9.05
N GLY A 44 -16.47 -1.89 -8.98
CA GLY A 44 -15.32 -1.50 -9.76
C GLY A 44 -14.44 -0.47 -9.07
N ASP A 45 -14.92 0.21 -8.02
CA ASP A 45 -14.12 1.18 -7.30
C ASP A 45 -12.95 0.52 -6.56
N VAL A 46 -11.82 1.22 -6.53
CA VAL A 46 -10.75 0.89 -5.59
C VAL A 46 -11.10 1.54 -4.26
N VAL A 47 -11.11 0.75 -3.20
CA VAL A 47 -11.56 1.16 -1.87
C VAL A 47 -10.49 0.87 -0.84
N VAL A 48 -10.50 1.67 0.22
CA VAL A 48 -9.80 1.33 1.46
C VAL A 48 -10.82 0.69 2.39
N ALA A 49 -10.55 -0.53 2.83
CA ALA A 49 -11.38 -1.26 3.79
C ALA A 49 -10.62 -1.49 5.09
N VAL A 50 -11.34 -1.61 6.20
CA VAL A 50 -10.76 -1.97 7.52
C VAL A 50 -10.93 -3.47 7.73
N LEU A 51 -9.87 -4.26 7.53
CA LEU A 51 -9.88 -5.70 7.72
C LEU A 51 -9.06 -6.04 8.97
N ASP A 52 -9.68 -6.71 9.94
CA ASP A 52 -9.04 -7.10 11.21
C ASP A 52 -8.33 -5.93 11.96
N GLY A 53 -8.84 -4.71 11.78
CA GLY A 53 -8.28 -3.49 12.38
C GLY A 53 -7.18 -2.81 11.54
N GLU A 54 -6.81 -3.39 10.41
CA GLU A 54 -5.81 -2.85 9.48
C GLU A 54 -6.45 -2.29 8.21
N LEU A 55 -5.82 -1.27 7.61
CA LEU A 55 -6.29 -0.70 6.35
C LEU A 55 -5.76 -1.54 5.19
N ALA A 56 -6.68 -2.02 4.35
CA ALA A 56 -6.36 -2.76 3.14
C ALA A 56 -6.92 -2.04 1.91
N VAL A 57 -6.13 -1.98 0.84
CA VAL A 57 -6.57 -1.45 -0.46
C VAL A 57 -6.96 -2.60 -1.36
N LYS A 58 -8.21 -2.59 -1.82
CA LYS A 58 -8.80 -3.67 -2.64
C LYS A 58 -9.75 -3.07 -3.68
N ARG A 59 -10.07 -3.82 -4.73
CA ARG A 59 -11.17 -3.47 -5.64
C ARG A 59 -12.48 -4.03 -5.11
N LEU A 60 -13.53 -3.21 -5.09
CA LEU A 60 -14.87 -3.64 -4.74
C LEU A 60 -15.55 -4.32 -5.94
N VAL A 61 -15.82 -5.61 -5.84
CA VAL A 61 -16.46 -6.41 -6.89
C VAL A 61 -17.84 -6.85 -6.44
N ALA A 62 -18.87 -6.55 -7.23
CA ALA A 62 -20.22 -7.05 -6.99
C ALA A 62 -20.34 -8.46 -7.61
N ALA A 63 -20.51 -9.47 -6.76
CA ALA A 63 -20.70 -10.86 -7.14
C ALA A 63 -22.11 -11.29 -6.76
N GLY A 64 -23.07 -11.06 -7.67
CA GLY A 64 -24.49 -11.32 -7.41
C GLY A 64 -25.05 -10.40 -6.32
N ALA A 65 -25.47 -10.97 -5.20
CA ALA A 65 -26.00 -10.23 -4.05
C ALA A 65 -24.91 -9.80 -3.04
N HIS A 66 -23.65 -10.20 -3.27
CA HIS A 66 -22.55 -9.96 -2.32
C HIS A 66 -21.53 -8.99 -2.90
N LEU A 67 -20.88 -8.26 -2.00
CA LEU A 67 -19.72 -7.41 -2.31
C LEU A 67 -18.45 -8.12 -1.84
N VAL A 68 -17.50 -8.27 -2.75
CA VAL A 68 -16.21 -8.93 -2.52
C VAL A 68 -15.09 -7.91 -2.66
N LEU A 69 -14.04 -8.06 -1.85
CA LEU A 69 -12.83 -7.25 -1.93
C LEU A 69 -11.75 -8.03 -2.68
N HIS A 70 -11.59 -7.69 -3.96
CA HIS A 70 -10.66 -8.33 -4.87
C HIS A 70 -9.27 -7.69 -4.81
N ALA A 71 -8.23 -8.52 -4.80
CA ALA A 71 -6.86 -8.02 -4.97
C ALA A 71 -6.50 -8.02 -6.47
N GLU A 72 -5.96 -6.91 -6.97
CA GLU A 72 -5.44 -6.82 -8.33
C GLU A 72 -3.98 -7.31 -8.36
N ASN A 73 -3.79 -8.52 -7.83
CA ASN A 73 -2.55 -9.29 -7.85
C ASN A 73 -2.86 -10.76 -7.48
N PRO A 74 -2.61 -11.73 -8.37
CA PRO A 74 -2.90 -13.16 -8.15
C PRO A 74 -2.23 -13.78 -6.91
N ALA A 75 -1.17 -13.16 -6.38
CA ALA A 75 -0.50 -13.62 -5.17
C ALA A 75 -1.29 -13.34 -3.87
N TYR A 76 -2.35 -12.53 -3.95
CA TYR A 76 -3.15 -12.12 -2.79
C TYR A 76 -4.58 -12.63 -2.95
N PRO A 77 -5.12 -13.36 -1.95
CA PRO A 77 -6.48 -13.86 -2.02
C PRO A 77 -7.51 -12.73 -1.89
N ASP A 78 -8.68 -12.99 -2.45
CA ASP A 78 -9.86 -12.17 -2.30
C ASP A 78 -10.42 -12.30 -0.88
N TYR A 79 -10.93 -11.20 -0.38
CA TYR A 79 -11.64 -11.18 0.89
C TYR A 79 -13.15 -11.17 0.62
N VAL A 80 -13.82 -12.24 1.04
CA VAL A 80 -15.27 -12.37 1.01
C VAL A 80 -15.78 -12.15 2.42
N PRO A 81 -16.57 -11.09 2.69
CA PRO A 81 -17.15 -10.87 4.00
C PRO A 81 -18.03 -12.05 4.43
N ASP A 82 -17.98 -12.42 5.70
CA ASP A 82 -18.85 -13.45 6.25
C ASP A 82 -20.32 -12.98 6.22
N GLY A 83 -21.19 -13.76 5.57
CA GLY A 83 -22.62 -13.50 5.50
C GLY A 83 -23.05 -12.54 4.38
N CYS A 84 -24.15 -11.82 4.61
CA CYS A 84 -24.75 -10.89 3.64
C CYS A 84 -24.42 -9.42 3.95
N ALA A 85 -23.50 -9.16 4.88
CA ALA A 85 -23.12 -7.81 5.26
C ALA A 85 -22.13 -7.21 4.25
N PRO A 86 -22.22 -5.89 3.96
CA PRO A 86 -21.23 -5.22 3.15
C PRO A 86 -19.87 -5.16 3.87
N PRO A 87 -18.74 -5.20 3.14
CA PRO A 87 -17.42 -5.04 3.74
C PRO A 87 -17.30 -3.67 4.43
N PRO A 88 -16.52 -3.57 5.52
CA PRO A 88 -16.28 -2.31 6.21
C PRO A 88 -15.40 -1.37 5.36
N ILE A 89 -16.03 -0.57 4.50
CA ILE A 89 -15.35 0.42 3.67
C ILE A 89 -15.07 1.69 4.45
N TRP A 90 -13.80 2.10 4.45
CA TRP A 90 -13.34 3.36 5.05
C TRP A 90 -13.53 4.55 4.10
N GLY A 91 -13.23 4.36 2.81
CA GLY A 91 -13.37 5.39 1.78
C GLY A 91 -13.02 4.88 0.38
N VAL A 92 -13.31 5.71 -0.63
CA VAL A 92 -13.08 5.40 -2.04
C VAL A 92 -11.81 6.07 -2.54
N VAL A 93 -10.93 5.32 -3.19
CA VAL A 93 -9.72 5.88 -3.82
C VAL A 93 -10.15 6.62 -5.10
N VAL A 94 -9.89 7.92 -5.15
CA VAL A 94 -10.25 8.78 -6.29
C VAL A 94 -9.08 9.10 -7.19
N SER A 95 -7.84 8.97 -6.69
CA SER A 95 -6.63 9.21 -7.48
C SER A 95 -5.42 8.51 -6.88
N VAL A 96 -4.42 8.25 -7.72
CA VAL A 96 -3.13 7.63 -7.38
C VAL A 96 -2.03 8.58 -7.85
N ILE A 97 -1.07 8.85 -6.96
CA ILE A 97 0.10 9.68 -7.26
C ILE A 97 1.33 8.78 -7.21
N HIS A 98 1.92 8.56 -8.40
CA HIS A 98 3.18 7.85 -8.56
C HIS A 98 4.35 8.82 -8.39
N ALA A 99 5.24 8.52 -7.45
CA ALA A 99 6.49 9.23 -7.34
C ALA A 99 7.41 8.84 -8.52
N LEU A 100 7.89 9.82 -9.28
CA LEU A 100 8.86 9.56 -10.37
C LEU A 100 10.28 9.27 -9.86
N ARG A 101 10.48 9.41 -8.54
CA ARG A 101 11.74 9.23 -7.85
C ARG A 101 11.40 8.49 -6.57
N ASP A 102 11.82 7.25 -6.44
CA ASP A 102 11.88 6.63 -5.13
C ASP A 102 12.79 7.55 -4.29
N GLY A 103 12.35 7.95 -3.09
CA GLY A 103 13.13 8.82 -2.21
C GLY A 103 14.45 8.20 -1.72
N GLU A 104 14.92 7.12 -2.34
CA GLU A 104 16.22 6.52 -2.13
C GLU A 104 17.29 7.49 -2.70
N PRO A 105 18.14 8.10 -1.85
CA PRO A 105 19.33 8.76 -2.35
C PRO A 105 20.13 7.75 -3.19
N PRO A 106 20.82 8.18 -4.27
CA PRO A 106 21.61 7.26 -5.08
C PRO A 106 22.52 6.45 -4.14
N SER A 107 22.45 5.12 -4.24
CA SER A 107 23.25 4.23 -3.38
C SER A 107 24.69 4.74 -3.38
N PRO A 108 25.31 4.93 -2.20
CA PRO A 108 26.70 5.38 -2.16
C PRO A 108 27.54 4.42 -3.01
N PRO A 109 28.50 4.92 -3.80
CA PRO A 109 29.37 4.06 -4.60
C PRO A 109 29.99 3.02 -3.67
N ALA A 110 29.95 1.75 -4.07
CA ALA A 110 30.41 0.61 -3.27
C ALA A 110 31.71 0.97 -2.53
N SER A 111 31.67 0.97 -1.19
CA SER A 111 32.84 1.27 -0.37
C SER A 111 34.01 0.42 -0.85
N PRO A 112 35.22 0.98 -1.05
CA PRO A 112 36.37 0.17 -1.42
C PRO A 112 36.56 -0.89 -0.34
N THR A 113 36.44 -2.15 -0.72
CA THR A 113 36.66 -3.30 0.15
C THR A 113 37.99 -3.13 0.86
N SER A 114 37.96 -2.87 2.17
CA SER A 114 39.16 -2.82 3.00
C SER A 114 39.87 -4.17 2.90
N PRO A 115 41.18 -4.21 2.58
CA PRO A 115 41.92 -5.46 2.57
C PRO A 115 42.01 -6.00 4.00
N SER A 116 41.59 -7.25 4.18
CA SER A 116 41.70 -7.99 5.44
C SER A 116 43.13 -7.95 5.98
N SER A 117 43.34 -7.29 7.12
CA SER A 117 44.63 -7.31 7.82
C SER A 117 44.92 -8.72 8.37
N PRO A 118 46.16 -9.21 8.28
CA PRO A 118 46.52 -10.57 8.68
C PRO A 118 46.53 -10.72 10.20
N SER A 119 45.87 -11.80 10.67
CA SER A 119 45.92 -12.33 12.02
C SER A 119 47.36 -12.63 12.44
N GLN A 120 47.86 -11.95 13.46
CA GLN A 120 48.93 -12.47 14.32
C GLN A 120 48.65 -12.05 15.77
N SER A 121 48.23 -13.03 16.58
CA SER A 121 48.28 -12.95 18.05
C SER A 121 49.42 -13.87 18.51
N PRO A 122 50.42 -13.37 19.27
CA PRO A 122 51.45 -14.23 19.82
C PRO A 122 50.90 -15.08 20.98
N ARG A 123 51.24 -16.36 20.87
CA ARG A 123 50.98 -17.50 21.75
C ARG A 123 51.56 -17.28 23.14
N TRP A 124 50.71 -17.19 24.16
CA TRP A 124 51.12 -17.40 25.54
C TRP A 124 51.13 -18.91 25.79
N GLU A 125 52.29 -19.48 26.11
CA GLU A 125 52.40 -20.76 26.80
C GLU A 125 53.28 -20.57 28.03
N ALA A 126 52.73 -21.04 29.15
CA ALA A 126 53.21 -20.90 30.51
C ALA A 126 54.41 -21.81 30.80
N THR A 127 55.26 -21.42 31.74
CA THR A 127 55.88 -22.33 32.73
C THR A 127 56.40 -21.50 33.91
N ALA A 128 55.82 -21.75 35.09
CA ALA A 128 56.44 -21.89 36.42
C ALA A 128 55.45 -21.50 37.52
#